data_AF-A0A4U0U4B2-F1
#
_entry.id   AF-A0A4U0U4B2-F1
#
_cell.length_a   1.000
_cell.length_b   1.000
_cell.length_c   1.000
_cell.angle_alpha   90.00
_cell.angle_beta   90.00
_cell.angle_gamma   90.00
#
_symmetry.space_group_name_H-M   'P 1'
#
loop_
_entity.id
_entity.type
_entity.pdbx_description
1 polymer ?
#
loop_
_entity_poly.entity_id
_entity_poly.type
_entity_poly.pdbx_seq_one_letter_code
_entity_poly.pdbx_strand_id
1 'polypeptide(L)'
;MVRYFRNDAPPAKRDPRRQLEASLTRLVTEYPPAKLRPTGGLFHGPVSVAYTFLVLQQLYPDLEIEGHHLGTWSAAYLDYAQKNFQSYPGPRAGQCGVMDDVMCLLAIGAASSKEASMARDLCEYSAEVLDPESENEWLYGRAGYLYLLRLVKASFADNKEILQLITDTQEDVIDAVMESPRPWKWHGKAYVGAVHGAFGIITQVVLTDPQKYAAKLEMELAVLLTYQYDSGNFPSSIPPERDRLVQICHGAPGVIVSLLSIKEYFPSLKEKIERAITKGRECILERGLLTKEPCLCHGISGNALALADADFEHFLTYTTGHEIKSMEKDGLLEPSNAPESLFGGEAGRAWTWAVADKGLAKRVLGYNDL
;
A
#
# COMPACT_ATOMS: atom_id res chain seq x y z
N MET A 1 16.91 3.53 -21.90
CA MET A 1 16.25 2.22 -22.01
C MET A 1 14.79 2.41 -21.62
N VAL A 2 13.86 1.85 -22.39
CA VAL A 2 12.42 1.89 -22.11
C VAL A 2 12.16 1.10 -20.82
N ARG A 3 11.29 1.59 -19.93
CA ARG A 3 11.04 1.02 -18.59
C ARG A 3 9.74 0.21 -18.51
N TYR A 4 9.15 -0.09 -19.65
CA TYR A 4 7.88 -0.80 -19.78
C TYR A 4 7.82 -1.58 -21.10
N PHE A 5 7.03 -2.64 -21.11
CA PHE A 5 6.67 -3.44 -22.27
C PHE A 5 5.52 -2.79 -23.02
N ARG A 6 5.48 -2.98 -24.34
CA ARG A 6 4.34 -2.56 -25.15
C ARG A 6 3.12 -3.40 -24.77
N ASN A 7 1.98 -2.72 -24.65
CA ASN A 7 0.68 -3.36 -24.41
C ASN A 7 -0.05 -3.55 -25.76
N ASP A 8 0.46 -4.44 -26.61
CA ASP A 8 -0.05 -4.72 -27.95
C ASP A 8 -0.65 -6.13 -28.09
N ALA A 9 -0.59 -6.93 -27.02
CA ALA A 9 -1.23 -8.24 -26.97
C ALA A 9 -2.76 -8.10 -26.85
N PRO A 10 -3.54 -9.06 -27.39
CA PRO A 10 -4.98 -9.05 -27.18
C PRO A 10 -5.31 -9.22 -25.68
N PRO A 11 -6.41 -8.61 -25.19
CA PRO A 11 -6.89 -8.83 -23.83
C PRO A 11 -7.00 -10.32 -23.50
N ALA A 12 -6.50 -10.70 -22.34
CA ALA A 12 -6.39 -12.08 -21.91
C ALA A 12 -6.60 -12.18 -20.41
N LYS A 13 -6.84 -13.40 -19.92
CA LYS A 13 -6.93 -13.68 -18.49
C LYS A 13 -6.31 -15.02 -18.15
N ARG A 14 -6.04 -15.22 -16.87
CA ARG A 14 -5.55 -16.48 -16.27
C ARG A 14 -6.51 -16.91 -15.17
N ASP A 15 -6.39 -18.16 -14.75
CA ASP A 15 -7.06 -18.67 -13.56
C ASP A 15 -6.45 -17.99 -12.32
N PRO A 16 -7.18 -17.07 -11.66
CA PRO A 16 -6.62 -16.29 -10.57
C PRO A 16 -6.33 -17.14 -9.33
N ARG A 17 -7.17 -18.14 -9.02
CA ARG A 17 -6.95 -19.06 -7.90
C ARG A 17 -5.63 -19.81 -8.06
N ARG A 18 -5.40 -20.38 -9.25
CA ARG A 18 -4.17 -21.11 -9.54
C ARG A 18 -2.92 -20.22 -9.43
N GLN A 19 -3.01 -18.96 -9.85
CA GLN A 19 -1.88 -18.03 -9.74
C GLN A 19 -1.63 -17.55 -8.31
N LEU A 20 -2.68 -17.35 -7.52
CA LEU A 20 -2.60 -17.08 -6.08
C LEU A 20 -1.82 -18.21 -5.38
N GLU A 21 -2.25 -19.47 -5.55
CA GLU A 21 -1.59 -20.62 -4.93
C GLU A 21 -0.12 -20.75 -5.36
N ALA A 22 0.17 -20.53 -6.65
CA ALA A 22 1.54 -20.56 -7.14
C ALA A 22 2.41 -19.45 -6.54
N SER A 23 1.86 -18.25 -6.32
CA SER A 23 2.56 -17.12 -5.70
C SER A 23 2.84 -17.40 -4.22
N LEU A 24 1.83 -17.88 -3.47
CA LEU A 24 1.99 -18.26 -2.07
C LEU A 24 2.95 -19.44 -1.88
N THR A 25 2.94 -20.41 -2.79
CA THR A 25 3.88 -21.54 -2.77
C THR A 25 5.31 -21.02 -2.89
N ARG A 26 5.61 -20.19 -3.91
CA ARG A 26 6.95 -19.58 -4.05
C ARG A 26 7.33 -18.76 -2.83
N LEU A 27 6.38 -18.00 -2.28
CA LEU A 27 6.60 -17.19 -1.09
C LEU A 27 7.14 -18.03 0.08
N VAL A 28 6.51 -19.17 0.40
CA VAL A 28 6.92 -19.99 1.54
C VAL A 28 8.13 -20.90 1.24
N THR A 29 8.30 -21.36 -0.01
CA THR A 29 9.41 -22.26 -0.37
C THR A 29 10.71 -21.50 -0.63
N GLU A 30 10.64 -20.35 -1.29
CA GLU A 30 11.82 -19.58 -1.66
C GLU A 30 12.23 -18.60 -0.55
N TYR A 31 11.24 -18.03 0.14
CA TYR A 31 11.41 -17.03 1.21
C TYR A 31 10.79 -17.48 2.56
N PRO A 32 11.19 -18.63 3.13
CA PRO A 32 10.76 -19.03 4.46
C PRO A 32 11.31 -18.05 5.52
N PRO A 33 10.65 -17.90 6.69
CA PRO A 33 10.98 -16.87 7.69
C PRO A 33 12.48 -16.72 7.99
N ALA A 34 13.21 -17.84 8.14
CA ALA A 34 14.63 -17.85 8.47
C ALA A 34 15.55 -17.21 7.40
N LYS A 35 15.09 -16.99 6.17
CA LYS A 35 15.86 -16.29 5.12
C LYS A 35 15.58 -14.79 5.06
N LEU A 36 14.57 -14.30 5.78
CA LEU A 36 14.16 -12.90 5.68
C LEU A 36 15.02 -12.03 6.57
N ARG A 37 15.24 -10.79 6.13
CA ARG A 37 15.75 -9.75 7.03
C ARG A 37 14.59 -9.24 7.88
N PRO A 38 14.70 -9.26 9.22
CA PRO A 38 13.65 -8.73 10.09
C PRO A 38 13.69 -7.20 10.05
N THR A 39 13.01 -6.60 9.07
CA THR A 39 12.82 -5.15 8.97
C THR A 39 11.79 -4.82 7.89
N GLY A 40 11.11 -3.68 8.03
CA GLY A 40 10.35 -3.03 6.96
C GLY A 40 8.85 -2.99 7.15
N GLY A 41 8.36 -3.37 8.34
CA GLY A 41 6.95 -3.23 8.71
C GLY A 41 6.01 -3.87 7.70
N LEU A 42 4.98 -3.13 7.28
CA LEU A 42 4.03 -3.60 6.26
C LEU A 42 4.59 -3.51 4.83
N PHE A 43 5.71 -2.84 4.60
CA PHE A 43 6.22 -2.66 3.24
C PHE A 43 7.03 -3.88 2.78
N HIS A 44 7.97 -4.33 3.59
CA HIS A 44 8.79 -5.52 3.34
C HIS A 44 9.18 -6.30 4.59
N GLY A 45 9.85 -7.45 4.39
CA GLY A 45 10.25 -8.32 5.49
C GLY A 45 9.08 -9.13 6.08
N PRO A 46 9.32 -9.79 7.23
CA PRO A 46 8.43 -10.83 7.76
C PRO A 46 7.06 -10.29 8.17
N VAL A 47 6.98 -9.06 8.69
CA VAL A 47 5.72 -8.45 9.11
C VAL A 47 4.79 -8.23 7.90
N SER A 48 5.33 -7.78 6.77
CA SER A 48 4.56 -7.61 5.52
C SER A 48 3.99 -8.94 4.99
N VAL A 49 4.77 -10.02 5.09
CA VAL A 49 4.37 -11.36 4.65
C VAL A 49 3.31 -11.94 5.59
N ALA A 50 3.52 -11.81 6.90
CA ALA A 50 2.55 -12.20 7.91
C ALA A 50 1.21 -11.51 7.70
N TYR A 51 1.20 -10.17 7.52
CA TYR A 51 -0.02 -9.42 7.30
C TYR A 51 -0.79 -9.90 6.06
N THR A 52 -0.06 -10.22 4.98
CA THR A 52 -0.66 -10.77 3.76
C THR A 52 -1.35 -12.10 4.04
N PHE A 53 -0.69 -13.04 4.72
CA PHE A 53 -1.32 -14.32 5.09
C PHE A 53 -2.51 -14.13 6.04
N LEU A 54 -2.41 -13.21 7.00
CA LEU A 54 -3.49 -12.91 7.95
C LEU A 54 -4.76 -12.44 7.23
N VAL A 55 -4.62 -11.53 6.25
CA VAL A 55 -5.76 -11.05 5.47
C VAL A 55 -6.30 -12.15 4.55
N LEU A 56 -5.41 -12.88 3.87
CA LEU A 56 -5.82 -13.96 2.96
C LEU A 56 -6.53 -15.10 3.69
N GLN A 57 -6.14 -15.45 4.92
CA GLN A 57 -6.80 -16.54 5.66
C GLN A 57 -8.28 -16.22 5.92
N GLN A 58 -8.64 -14.95 6.09
CA GLN A 58 -10.04 -14.52 6.27
C GLN A 58 -10.87 -14.74 4.99
N LEU A 59 -10.24 -14.62 3.82
CA LEU A 59 -10.86 -14.82 2.51
C LEU A 59 -10.87 -16.29 2.07
N TYR A 60 -9.93 -17.08 2.59
CA TYR A 60 -9.67 -18.47 2.23
C TYR A 60 -9.40 -19.34 3.48
N PRO A 61 -10.41 -19.57 4.34
CA PRO A 61 -10.22 -20.26 5.62
C PRO A 61 -9.69 -21.69 5.46
N ASP A 62 -10.08 -22.37 4.38
CA ASP A 62 -9.71 -23.76 4.13
C ASP A 62 -8.49 -23.92 3.20
N LEU A 63 -7.90 -22.81 2.71
CA LEU A 63 -6.76 -22.92 1.79
C LEU A 63 -5.50 -23.33 2.54
N GLU A 64 -4.86 -24.37 2.01
CA GLU A 64 -3.54 -24.83 2.44
C GLU A 64 -2.50 -24.58 1.36
N ILE A 65 -1.29 -24.23 1.80
CA ILE A 65 -0.10 -24.10 0.96
C ILE A 65 0.99 -24.92 1.62
N GLU A 66 1.62 -25.81 0.86
CA GLU A 66 2.65 -26.73 1.37
C GLU A 66 2.17 -27.49 2.63
N GLY A 67 0.90 -27.93 2.65
CA GLY A 67 0.30 -28.73 3.72
C GLY A 67 -0.06 -27.96 5.01
N HIS A 68 -0.05 -26.63 4.97
CA HIS A 68 -0.39 -25.79 6.12
C HIS A 68 -1.41 -24.71 5.75
N HIS A 69 -2.38 -24.46 6.63
CA HIS A 69 -3.31 -23.35 6.49
C HIS A 69 -2.59 -22.00 6.48
N LEU A 70 -3.18 -21.00 5.81
CA LEU A 70 -2.60 -19.66 5.72
C LEU A 70 -2.36 -19.01 7.10
N GLY A 71 -3.23 -19.27 8.08
CA GLY A 71 -3.05 -18.80 9.45
C GLY A 71 -1.78 -19.34 10.13
N THR A 72 -1.38 -20.59 9.82
CA THR A 72 -0.13 -21.19 10.31
C THR A 72 1.08 -20.47 9.72
N TRP A 73 1.04 -20.14 8.43
CA TRP A 73 2.09 -19.35 7.79
C TRP A 73 2.16 -17.94 8.40
N SER A 74 1.02 -17.26 8.55
CA SER A 74 0.95 -15.95 9.23
C SER A 74 1.63 -16.00 10.61
N ALA A 75 1.29 -17.00 11.43
CA ALA A 75 1.88 -17.16 12.76
C ALA A 75 3.40 -17.41 12.71
N ALA A 76 3.89 -18.19 11.74
CA ALA A 76 5.32 -18.47 11.60
C ALA A 76 6.14 -17.21 11.25
N TYR A 77 5.63 -16.35 10.35
CA TYR A 77 6.30 -15.08 10.04
C TYR A 77 6.21 -14.06 11.18
N LEU A 78 5.08 -14.01 11.91
CA LEU A 78 4.94 -13.17 13.12
C LEU A 78 5.87 -13.62 14.24
N ASP A 79 5.94 -14.92 14.53
CA ASP A 79 6.85 -15.47 15.54
C ASP A 79 8.30 -15.15 15.20
N TYR A 80 8.69 -15.28 13.93
CA TYR A 80 10.03 -14.86 13.48
C TYR A 80 10.27 -13.36 13.68
N ALA A 81 9.30 -12.51 13.34
CA ALA A 81 9.41 -11.07 13.55
C ALA A 81 9.52 -10.72 15.04
N GLN A 82 8.74 -11.35 15.90
CA GLN A 82 8.75 -11.15 17.36
C GLN A 82 10.05 -11.64 18.02
N LYS A 83 10.60 -12.77 17.56
CA LYS A 83 11.92 -13.25 18.04
C LYS A 83 13.06 -12.28 17.73
N ASN A 84 12.89 -11.44 16.71
CA ASN A 84 13.84 -10.40 16.33
C ASN A 84 13.46 -9.01 16.85
N PHE A 85 12.49 -8.90 17.77
CA PHE A 85 11.95 -7.62 18.24
C PHE A 85 13.02 -6.63 18.71
N GLN A 86 14.04 -7.11 19.42
CA GLN A 86 15.14 -6.29 19.94
C GLN A 86 16.03 -5.67 18.86
N SER A 87 15.94 -6.14 17.62
CA SER A 87 16.72 -5.60 16.49
C SER A 87 16.04 -4.40 15.82
N TYR A 88 14.75 -4.17 16.08
CA TYR A 88 14.02 -3.07 15.50
C TYR A 88 14.41 -1.75 16.18
N PRO A 89 14.65 -0.68 15.41
CA PRO A 89 15.03 0.60 15.98
C PRO A 89 13.88 1.30 16.72
N GLY A 90 12.64 0.85 16.49
CA GLY A 90 11.43 1.43 17.04
C GLY A 90 11.04 2.78 16.40
N PRO A 91 9.81 3.23 16.68
CA PRO A 91 9.29 4.47 16.16
C PRO A 91 10.04 5.65 16.78
N ARG A 92 10.27 6.67 15.95
CA ARG A 92 10.90 7.94 16.33
C ARG A 92 10.50 9.02 15.34
N ALA A 93 10.82 10.27 15.65
CA ALA A 93 10.63 11.38 14.73
C ALA A 93 11.18 11.05 13.32
N GLY A 94 10.31 11.12 12.31
CA GLY A 94 10.63 10.84 10.90
C GLY A 94 10.71 9.35 10.52
N GLN A 95 10.39 8.45 11.44
CA GLN A 95 10.26 6.99 11.23
C GLN A 95 9.09 6.46 12.06
N CYS A 96 7.89 6.94 11.73
CA CYS A 96 6.64 6.63 12.42
C CYS A 96 5.50 6.25 11.46
N GLY A 97 5.84 5.75 10.26
CA GLY A 97 4.88 5.27 9.27
C GLY A 97 4.76 3.74 9.25
N VAL A 98 4.23 3.20 8.15
CA VAL A 98 4.01 1.75 7.98
C VAL A 98 5.31 0.94 7.79
N MET A 99 6.47 1.60 7.68
CA MET A 99 7.78 0.93 7.69
C MET A 99 8.24 0.51 9.08
N ASP A 100 7.64 1.06 10.14
CA ASP A 100 8.09 0.75 11.50
C ASP A 100 7.57 -0.62 11.95
N ASP A 101 8.48 -1.55 12.18
CA ASP A 101 8.18 -2.93 12.55
C ASP A 101 7.44 -3.04 13.89
N VAL A 102 7.79 -2.21 14.88
CA VAL A 102 7.19 -2.28 16.22
C VAL A 102 5.72 -1.87 16.17
N MET A 103 5.42 -0.72 15.55
CA MET A 103 4.03 -0.26 15.40
C MET A 103 3.21 -1.19 14.52
N CYS A 104 3.79 -1.76 13.46
CA CYS A 104 3.08 -2.74 12.64
C CYS A 104 2.77 -4.03 13.42
N LEU A 105 3.70 -4.53 14.24
CA LEU A 105 3.47 -5.69 15.11
C LEU A 105 2.38 -5.42 16.16
N LEU A 106 2.40 -4.23 16.78
CA LEU A 106 1.33 -3.82 17.72
C LEU A 106 -0.01 -3.70 17.03
N ALA A 107 -0.08 -3.08 15.85
CA ALA A 107 -1.32 -2.92 15.11
C ALA A 107 -1.92 -4.26 14.66
N ILE A 108 -1.09 -5.14 14.09
CA ILE A 108 -1.52 -6.49 13.68
C ILE A 108 -1.92 -7.32 14.90
N GLY A 109 -1.12 -7.29 15.97
CA GLY A 109 -1.41 -7.98 17.22
C GLY A 109 -2.74 -7.54 17.81
N ALA A 110 -2.92 -6.23 18.03
CA ALA A 110 -4.15 -5.65 18.55
C ALA A 110 -5.38 -5.99 17.69
N ALA A 111 -5.26 -5.91 16.36
CA ALA A 111 -6.37 -6.22 15.45
C ALA A 111 -6.72 -7.71 15.45
N SER A 112 -5.73 -8.60 15.51
CA SER A 112 -5.95 -10.05 15.43
C SER A 112 -6.36 -10.69 16.76
N SER A 113 -5.75 -10.30 17.88
CA SER A 113 -6.05 -10.85 19.20
C SER A 113 -7.09 -10.05 19.99
N LYS A 114 -7.45 -8.84 19.52
CA LYS A 114 -8.31 -7.88 20.24
C LYS A 114 -7.75 -7.49 21.62
N GLU A 115 -6.43 -7.50 21.76
CA GLU A 115 -5.75 -7.11 22.99
C GLU A 115 -5.69 -5.59 23.17
N ALA A 116 -6.44 -5.09 24.14
CA ALA A 116 -6.53 -3.67 24.45
C ALA A 116 -5.20 -3.05 24.88
N SER A 117 -4.29 -3.81 25.50
CA SER A 117 -2.95 -3.32 25.86
C SER A 117 -2.14 -2.94 24.62
N MET A 118 -2.10 -3.79 23.60
CA MET A 118 -1.36 -3.50 22.36
C MET A 118 -1.93 -2.27 21.63
N ALA A 119 -3.25 -2.06 21.69
CA ALA A 119 -3.87 -0.85 21.15
C ALA A 119 -3.45 0.42 21.94
N ARG A 120 -3.35 0.33 23.27
CA ARG A 120 -2.83 1.42 24.11
C ARG A 120 -1.37 1.70 23.81
N ASP A 121 -0.52 0.67 23.76
CA ASP A 121 0.90 0.79 23.45
C ASP A 121 1.11 1.44 22.07
N LEU A 122 0.28 1.09 21.07
CA LEU A 122 0.31 1.75 19.76
C LEU A 122 -0.02 3.25 19.88
N CYS A 123 -1.06 3.62 20.64
CA CYS A 123 -1.46 5.01 20.89
C CYS A 123 -0.43 5.81 21.68
N GLU A 124 0.35 5.18 22.58
CA GLU A 124 1.42 5.85 23.33
C GLU A 124 2.53 6.37 22.42
N TYR A 125 2.78 5.71 21.29
CA TYR A 125 3.73 6.21 20.27
C TYR A 125 3.28 7.48 19.55
N SER A 126 2.06 7.98 19.82
CA SER A 126 1.64 9.30 19.35
C SER A 126 2.62 10.41 19.78
N ALA A 127 3.31 10.26 20.91
CA ALA A 127 4.34 11.22 21.34
C ALA A 127 5.43 11.42 20.28
N GLU A 128 5.91 10.34 19.66
CA GLU A 128 6.93 10.40 18.60
C GLU A 128 6.33 10.89 17.26
N VAL A 129 5.08 10.54 17.00
CA VAL A 129 4.34 10.93 15.79
C VAL A 129 4.03 12.43 15.80
N LEU A 130 3.71 12.98 16.97
CA LEU A 130 3.37 14.38 17.17
C LEU A 130 4.60 15.29 17.29
N ASP A 131 5.81 14.74 17.41
CA ASP A 131 7.05 15.50 17.36
C ASP A 131 7.10 16.37 16.08
N PRO A 132 7.41 17.68 16.16
CA PRO A 132 7.43 18.57 14.99
C PRO A 132 8.36 18.12 13.85
N GLU A 133 9.43 17.37 14.15
CA GLU A 133 10.38 16.83 13.17
C GLU A 133 9.86 15.54 12.50
N SER A 134 8.70 15.01 12.92
CA SER A 134 8.06 13.88 12.25
C SER A 134 7.58 14.23 10.85
N GLU A 135 7.75 13.27 9.95
CA GLU A 135 7.33 13.36 8.55
C GLU A 135 5.81 13.14 8.44
N ASN A 136 5.21 13.64 7.36
CA ASN A 136 3.76 13.51 7.16
C ASN A 136 3.36 12.38 6.22
N GLU A 137 4.27 11.90 5.37
CA GLU A 137 3.95 10.95 4.32
C GLU A 137 3.64 9.53 4.83
N TRP A 138 3.19 8.64 3.95
CA TRP A 138 2.60 7.36 4.37
C TRP A 138 3.66 6.34 4.80
N LEU A 139 4.86 6.36 4.22
CA LEU A 139 5.81 5.28 4.45
C LEU A 139 6.50 5.38 5.82
N TYR A 140 6.89 6.59 6.20
CA TYR A 140 7.67 6.91 7.40
C TYR A 140 7.01 7.95 8.30
N GLY A 141 5.85 8.48 7.94
CA GLY A 141 5.22 9.60 8.64
C GLY A 141 3.82 9.34 9.17
N ARG A 142 3.22 10.44 9.66
CA ARG A 142 1.89 10.52 10.29
C ARG A 142 0.79 9.83 9.48
N ALA A 143 0.79 9.96 8.15
CA ALA A 143 -0.21 9.34 7.29
C ALA A 143 -0.15 7.79 7.36
N GLY A 144 1.04 7.21 7.55
CA GLY A 144 1.20 5.77 7.75
C GLY A 144 0.67 5.32 9.11
N TYR A 145 0.95 6.11 10.15
CA TYR A 145 0.40 5.86 11.48
C TYR A 145 -1.14 5.89 11.50
N LEU A 146 -1.76 6.84 10.79
CA LEU A 146 -3.22 6.88 10.64
C LEU A 146 -3.79 5.60 10.03
N TYR A 147 -3.08 4.99 9.06
CA TYR A 147 -3.47 3.68 8.53
C TYR A 147 -3.47 2.61 9.64
N LEU A 148 -2.40 2.53 10.43
CA LEU A 148 -2.28 1.57 11.52
C LEU A 148 -3.36 1.76 12.59
N LEU A 149 -3.67 3.00 12.97
CA LEU A 149 -4.76 3.30 13.89
C LEU A 149 -6.12 2.83 13.35
N ARG A 150 -6.41 3.04 12.05
CA ARG A 150 -7.65 2.53 11.44
C ARG A 150 -7.70 1.01 11.40
N LEU A 151 -6.57 0.34 11.14
CA LEU A 151 -6.47 -1.12 11.15
C LEU A 151 -6.90 -1.68 12.51
N VAL A 152 -6.42 -1.07 13.59
CA VAL A 152 -6.78 -1.47 14.96
C VAL A 152 -8.23 -1.11 15.28
N LYS A 153 -8.68 0.11 14.93
CA LYS A 153 -10.00 0.66 15.29
C LYS A 153 -11.15 -0.29 14.97
N ALA A 154 -11.11 -0.93 13.80
CA ALA A 154 -12.16 -1.84 13.33
C ALA A 154 -12.39 -3.03 14.29
N SER A 155 -11.36 -3.44 15.04
CA SER A 155 -11.40 -4.62 15.92
C SER A 155 -11.97 -4.33 17.32
N PHE A 156 -12.11 -3.05 17.69
CA PHE A 156 -12.52 -2.61 19.03
C PHE A 156 -13.89 -1.90 19.04
N ALA A 157 -14.77 -2.20 18.09
CA ALA A 157 -16.11 -1.62 18.02
C ALA A 157 -16.92 -1.76 19.33
N ASP A 158 -16.71 -2.85 20.08
CA ASP A 158 -17.39 -3.13 21.34
C ASP A 158 -16.69 -2.54 22.59
N ASN A 159 -15.46 -2.02 22.45
CA ASN A 159 -14.68 -1.44 23.55
C ASN A 159 -14.63 0.08 23.41
N LYS A 160 -15.59 0.76 24.03
CA LYS A 160 -15.75 2.22 23.94
C LYS A 160 -14.53 3.00 24.43
N GLU A 161 -13.83 2.53 25.46
CA GLU A 161 -12.66 3.20 26.02
C GLU A 161 -11.51 3.22 24.99
N ILE A 162 -11.19 2.05 24.42
CA ILE A 162 -10.13 1.93 23.42
C ILE A 162 -10.54 2.64 22.12
N LEU A 163 -11.80 2.55 21.72
CA LEU A 163 -12.31 3.25 20.55
C LEU A 163 -12.17 4.77 20.68
N GLN A 164 -12.47 5.31 21.87
CA GLN A 164 -12.28 6.73 22.16
C GLN A 164 -10.79 7.09 22.12
N LEU A 165 -9.93 6.33 22.79
CA LEU A 165 -8.48 6.56 22.78
C LEU A 165 -7.90 6.61 21.35
N ILE A 166 -8.25 5.63 20.51
CA ILE A 166 -7.80 5.59 19.11
C ILE A 166 -8.35 6.81 18.34
N THR A 167 -9.61 7.19 18.59
CA THR A 167 -10.23 8.34 17.90
C THR A 167 -9.55 9.64 18.30
N ASP A 168 -9.32 9.88 19.59
CA ASP A 168 -8.61 11.07 20.08
C ASP A 168 -7.19 11.14 19.49
N THR A 169 -6.49 9.99 19.50
CA THR A 169 -5.15 9.89 18.88
C THR A 169 -5.19 10.22 17.37
N GLN A 170 -6.21 9.75 16.65
CA GLN A 170 -6.38 10.07 15.23
C GLN A 170 -6.60 11.57 15.01
N GLU A 171 -7.39 12.22 15.85
CA GLU A 171 -7.64 13.66 15.76
C GLU A 171 -6.36 14.47 16.00
N ASP A 172 -5.59 14.16 17.05
CA ASP A 172 -4.32 14.83 17.36
C ASP A 172 -3.32 14.71 16.19
N VAL A 173 -3.21 13.51 15.61
CA VAL A 173 -2.30 13.25 14.48
C VAL A 173 -2.74 14.00 13.24
N ILE A 174 -4.05 14.04 12.94
CA ILE A 174 -4.56 14.81 11.80
C ILE A 174 -4.33 16.30 12.02
N ASP A 175 -4.56 16.82 13.22
CA ASP A 175 -4.35 18.23 13.52
C ASP A 175 -2.87 18.60 13.32
N ALA A 176 -1.92 17.76 13.75
CA ALA A 176 -0.49 17.93 13.45
C ALA A 176 -0.19 17.91 11.93
N VAL A 177 -0.83 17.03 11.16
CA VAL A 177 -0.74 17.02 9.69
C VAL A 177 -1.31 18.31 9.10
N MET A 178 -2.43 18.83 9.62
CA MET A 178 -3.11 20.03 9.15
C MET A 178 -2.33 21.31 9.45
N GLU A 179 -1.67 21.37 10.60
CA GLU A 179 -0.83 22.49 11.04
C GLU A 179 0.56 22.51 10.39
N SER A 180 1.01 21.37 9.84
CA SER A 180 2.31 21.27 9.16
C SER A 180 2.44 22.25 7.98
N PRO A 181 3.64 22.81 7.72
CA PRO A 181 3.85 23.70 6.57
C PRO A 181 3.46 23.07 5.23
N ARG A 182 2.83 23.87 4.35
CA ARG A 182 2.47 23.48 2.98
C ARG A 182 3.44 24.07 1.95
N PRO A 183 3.72 23.38 0.83
CA PRO A 183 3.36 21.99 0.56
C PRO A 183 4.08 21.03 1.51
N TRP A 184 3.46 19.89 1.83
CA TRP A 184 4.13 18.85 2.60
C TRP A 184 5.39 18.38 1.88
N LYS A 185 6.47 18.21 2.62
CA LYS A 185 7.76 17.77 2.10
C LYS A 185 8.22 16.53 2.84
N TRP A 186 8.96 15.69 2.14
CA TRP A 186 9.75 14.60 2.69
C TRP A 186 11.16 14.72 2.13
N HIS A 187 12.19 14.71 2.99
CA HIS A 187 13.58 15.05 2.62
C HIS A 187 13.68 16.34 1.77
N GLY A 188 12.94 17.38 2.16
CA GLY A 188 12.94 18.68 1.51
C GLY A 188 12.23 18.76 0.15
N LYS A 189 11.67 17.66 -0.37
CA LYS A 189 10.96 17.61 -1.65
C LYS A 189 9.46 17.49 -1.48
N ALA A 190 8.69 18.26 -2.25
CA ALA A 190 7.23 18.20 -2.26
C ALA A 190 6.76 17.06 -3.18
N TYR A 191 6.67 15.84 -2.66
CA TYR A 191 6.20 14.69 -3.42
C TYR A 191 4.69 14.72 -3.66
N VAL A 192 4.26 14.17 -4.80
CA VAL A 192 2.84 14.17 -5.21
C VAL A 192 2.16 12.84 -4.92
N GLY A 193 2.82 11.72 -5.21
CA GLY A 193 2.22 10.37 -5.23
C GLY A 193 1.71 9.81 -3.91
N ALA A 194 1.28 8.54 -3.93
CA ALA A 194 0.59 7.89 -2.81
C ALA A 194 1.49 7.52 -1.64
N VAL A 195 2.76 7.19 -1.89
CA VAL A 195 3.67 6.69 -0.85
C VAL A 195 4.30 7.84 -0.07
N HIS A 196 4.99 8.75 -0.76
CA HIS A 196 5.75 9.83 -0.13
C HIS A 196 5.07 11.21 -0.22
N GLY A 197 3.90 11.30 -0.84
CA GLY A 197 3.37 12.56 -1.34
C GLY A 197 1.97 12.93 -0.86
N ALA A 198 1.53 14.09 -1.35
CA ALA A 198 0.29 14.71 -0.91
C ALA A 198 -0.97 13.86 -1.18
N PHE A 199 -1.03 13.08 -2.26
CA PHE A 199 -2.15 12.15 -2.48
C PHE A 199 -2.20 11.07 -1.40
N GLY A 200 -1.04 10.58 -0.95
CA GLY A 200 -0.91 9.71 0.20
C GLY A 200 -1.53 10.32 1.45
N ILE A 201 -1.03 11.50 1.81
CA ILE A 201 -1.44 12.22 3.02
C ILE A 201 -2.94 12.52 3.01
N ILE A 202 -3.45 13.12 1.93
CA ILE A 202 -4.88 13.45 1.80
C ILE A 202 -5.74 12.20 1.92
N THR A 203 -5.35 11.09 1.27
CA THR A 203 -6.11 9.83 1.34
C THR A 203 -6.22 9.34 2.78
N GLN A 204 -5.11 9.33 3.51
CA GLN A 204 -5.08 8.82 4.88
C GLN A 204 -5.88 9.71 5.85
N VAL A 205 -5.80 11.03 5.71
CA VAL A 205 -6.61 11.97 6.50
C VAL A 205 -8.10 11.80 6.20
N VAL A 206 -8.49 11.79 4.91
CA VAL A 206 -9.89 11.70 4.50
C VAL A 206 -10.50 10.36 4.90
N LEU A 207 -9.80 9.23 4.72
CA LEU A 207 -10.33 7.91 5.13
C LEU A 207 -10.45 7.74 6.65
N THR A 208 -9.83 8.63 7.44
CA THR A 208 -9.92 8.57 8.90
C THR A 208 -11.18 9.25 9.42
N ASP A 209 -11.52 10.42 8.91
CA ASP A 209 -12.83 11.06 9.13
C ASP A 209 -13.21 11.92 7.91
N PRO A 210 -13.95 11.33 6.95
CA PRO A 210 -14.29 12.02 5.72
C PRO A 210 -15.16 13.26 5.95
N GLN A 211 -16.06 13.20 6.94
CA GLN A 211 -17.02 14.27 7.21
C GLN A 211 -16.34 15.51 7.78
N LYS A 212 -15.33 15.31 8.64
CA LYS A 212 -14.61 16.40 9.30
C LYS A 212 -13.53 17.03 8.41
N TYR A 213 -12.86 16.25 7.56
CA TYR A 213 -11.63 16.71 6.89
C TYR A 213 -11.68 16.83 5.36
N ALA A 214 -12.61 16.19 4.65
CA ALA A 214 -12.63 16.27 3.18
C ALA A 214 -12.77 17.71 2.66
N ALA A 215 -13.75 18.46 3.17
CA ALA A 215 -13.96 19.86 2.75
C ALA A 215 -12.75 20.76 3.04
N LYS A 216 -11.97 20.47 4.09
CA LYS A 216 -10.77 21.23 4.46
C LYS A 216 -9.58 21.01 3.50
N LEU A 217 -9.60 19.94 2.71
CA LEU A 217 -8.54 19.54 1.78
C LEU A 217 -8.95 19.71 0.30
N GLU A 218 -10.13 20.26 0.05
CA GLU A 218 -10.68 20.39 -1.30
C GLU A 218 -9.80 21.27 -2.20
N MET A 219 -9.32 22.39 -1.68
CA MET A 219 -8.47 23.31 -2.45
C MET A 219 -7.11 22.69 -2.77
N GLU A 220 -6.49 22.00 -1.81
CA GLU A 220 -5.23 21.28 -1.99
C GLU A 220 -5.39 20.18 -3.05
N LEU A 221 -6.45 19.39 -2.97
CA LEU A 221 -6.73 18.35 -3.97
C LEU A 221 -6.98 18.97 -5.36
N ALA A 222 -7.74 20.07 -5.43
CA ALA A 222 -8.01 20.76 -6.68
C ALA A 222 -6.72 21.25 -7.36
N VAL A 223 -5.75 21.77 -6.58
CA VAL A 223 -4.43 22.20 -7.07
C VAL A 223 -3.60 20.99 -7.52
N LEU A 224 -3.57 19.90 -6.73
CA LEU A 224 -2.83 18.68 -7.08
C LEU A 224 -3.28 18.09 -8.42
N LEU A 225 -4.59 18.10 -8.68
CA LEU A 225 -5.17 17.65 -9.95
C LEU A 225 -4.68 18.45 -11.16
N THR A 226 -4.23 19.70 -10.99
CA THR A 226 -3.70 20.51 -12.11
C THR A 226 -2.30 20.11 -12.56
N TYR A 227 -1.57 19.31 -11.75
CA TYR A 227 -0.24 18.82 -12.12
C TYR A 227 -0.26 17.58 -13.02
N GLN A 228 -1.44 17.09 -13.42
CA GLN A 228 -1.54 16.00 -14.38
C GLN A 228 -0.94 16.43 -15.72
N TYR A 229 0.02 15.65 -16.23
CA TYR A 229 0.61 15.87 -17.54
C TYR A 229 -0.41 15.60 -18.66
N ASP A 230 -0.12 16.09 -19.86
CA ASP A 230 -0.94 15.79 -21.05
C ASP A 230 -1.02 14.28 -21.34
N SER A 231 0.01 13.52 -20.98
CA SER A 231 0.05 12.06 -21.06
C SER A 231 -0.89 11.35 -20.09
N GLY A 232 -1.54 12.07 -19.17
CA GLY A 232 -2.37 11.53 -18.10
C GLY A 232 -1.62 11.10 -16.85
N ASN A 233 -0.28 11.13 -16.86
CA ASN A 233 0.53 10.82 -15.68
C ASN A 233 0.64 12.00 -14.71
N PHE A 234 1.24 11.75 -13.54
CA PHE A 234 1.55 12.76 -12.54
C PHE A 234 3.06 12.82 -12.28
N PRO A 235 3.61 14.01 -11.94
CA PRO A 235 4.99 14.14 -11.52
C PRO A 235 5.26 13.36 -10.23
N SER A 236 6.50 12.95 -10.00
CA SER A 236 6.90 12.40 -8.71
C SER A 236 6.87 13.46 -7.60
N SER A 237 7.27 14.69 -7.93
CA SER A 237 7.42 15.81 -7.01
C SER A 237 7.26 17.16 -7.74
N ILE A 238 7.07 18.23 -6.96
CA ILE A 238 6.99 19.62 -7.42
C ILE A 238 8.29 20.35 -7.05
N PRO A 239 8.91 21.13 -7.96
CA PRO A 239 8.47 21.38 -9.34
C PRO A 239 8.52 20.11 -10.23
N PRO A 240 7.63 19.97 -11.23
CA PRO A 240 7.59 18.81 -12.10
C PRO A 240 8.92 18.58 -12.82
N GLU A 241 9.38 17.33 -12.83
CA GLU A 241 10.54 16.91 -13.59
C GLU A 241 10.10 16.15 -14.87
N ARG A 242 10.74 15.03 -15.18
CA ARG A 242 10.47 14.19 -16.34
C ARG A 242 9.26 13.28 -16.08
N ASP A 243 8.30 13.32 -17.00
CA ASP A 243 7.20 12.37 -17.07
C ASP A 243 7.72 10.96 -17.43
N ARG A 244 7.98 10.13 -16.41
CA ARG A 244 8.64 8.82 -16.60
C ARG A 244 8.15 7.70 -15.69
N LEU A 245 7.70 8.01 -14.47
CA LEU A 245 7.36 7.00 -13.46
C LEU A 245 5.86 6.76 -13.52
N VAL A 246 5.46 5.51 -13.76
CA VAL A 246 4.07 5.06 -13.77
C VAL A 246 3.98 3.94 -12.74
N GLN A 247 3.97 4.32 -11.46
CA GLN A 247 4.11 3.44 -10.31
C GLN A 247 3.14 3.85 -9.19
N ILE A 248 2.86 2.96 -8.23
CA ILE A 248 2.08 3.32 -7.02
C ILE A 248 2.83 4.37 -6.20
N CYS A 249 4.15 4.22 -6.03
CA CYS A 249 4.94 5.23 -5.30
C CYS A 249 5.00 6.59 -6.00
N HIS A 250 5.14 6.59 -7.33
CA HIS A 250 5.28 7.81 -8.13
C HIS A 250 4.58 7.68 -9.49
N GLY A 251 3.53 8.48 -9.69
CA GLY A 251 2.81 8.60 -10.95
C GLY A 251 1.32 8.24 -10.86
N ALA A 252 0.71 8.07 -12.02
CA ALA A 252 -0.72 7.84 -12.18
C ALA A 252 -1.27 6.68 -11.35
N PRO A 253 -0.64 5.49 -11.27
CA PRO A 253 -1.23 4.37 -10.53
C PRO A 253 -1.57 4.72 -9.08
N GLY A 254 -0.61 5.29 -8.34
CA GLY A 254 -0.81 5.68 -6.95
C GLY A 254 -1.89 6.75 -6.81
N VAL A 255 -1.85 7.76 -7.67
CA VAL A 255 -2.84 8.84 -7.67
C VAL A 255 -4.24 8.32 -7.96
N ILE A 256 -4.39 7.41 -8.92
CA ILE A 256 -5.70 6.88 -9.31
C ILE A 256 -6.29 6.00 -8.21
N VAL A 257 -5.50 5.12 -7.56
CA VAL A 257 -6.02 4.33 -6.44
C VAL A 257 -6.42 5.21 -5.25
N SER A 258 -5.67 6.28 -4.96
CA SER A 258 -6.02 7.29 -3.97
C SER A 258 -7.36 7.95 -4.32
N LEU A 259 -7.49 8.50 -5.53
CA LEU A 259 -8.70 9.18 -6.00
C LEU A 259 -9.93 8.28 -5.98
N LEU A 260 -9.81 7.03 -6.41
CA LEU A 260 -10.91 6.06 -6.37
C LEU A 260 -11.43 5.82 -4.95
N SER A 261 -10.58 5.96 -3.94
CA SER A 261 -10.91 5.72 -2.53
C SER A 261 -11.60 6.91 -1.88
N ILE A 262 -11.39 8.13 -2.40
CA ILE A 262 -11.86 9.37 -1.73
C ILE A 262 -12.82 10.21 -2.57
N LYS A 263 -13.00 9.90 -3.87
CA LYS A 263 -13.76 10.74 -4.81
C LYS A 263 -15.18 11.11 -4.34
N GLU A 264 -15.84 10.21 -3.61
CA GLU A 264 -17.22 10.43 -3.15
C GLU A 264 -17.32 11.54 -2.10
N TYR A 265 -16.22 11.84 -1.39
CA TYR A 265 -16.15 12.89 -0.39
C TYR A 265 -15.84 14.28 -0.98
N PHE A 266 -15.61 14.38 -2.30
CA PHE A 266 -15.32 15.63 -3.00
C PHE A 266 -16.31 15.87 -4.16
N PRO A 267 -17.62 16.05 -3.88
CA PRO A 267 -18.63 16.17 -4.92
C PRO A 267 -18.42 17.38 -5.85
N SER A 268 -17.87 18.48 -5.35
CA SER A 268 -17.50 19.68 -6.11
C SER A 268 -16.38 19.42 -7.14
N LEU A 269 -15.53 18.43 -6.89
CA LEU A 269 -14.41 18.03 -7.76
C LEU A 269 -14.72 16.80 -8.59
N LYS A 270 -15.94 16.24 -8.51
CA LYS A 270 -16.33 14.97 -9.14
C LYS A 270 -15.86 14.87 -10.58
N GLU A 271 -16.21 15.85 -11.43
CA GLU A 271 -15.84 15.80 -12.84
C GLU A 271 -14.32 15.92 -13.07
N LYS A 272 -13.61 16.71 -12.26
CA LYS A 272 -12.15 16.86 -12.36
C LYS A 272 -11.46 15.54 -11.99
N ILE A 273 -11.93 14.90 -10.92
CA ILE A 273 -11.43 13.60 -10.46
C ILE A 273 -11.72 12.51 -11.50
N GLU A 274 -12.93 12.46 -12.04
CA GLU A 274 -13.31 11.49 -13.08
C GLU A 274 -12.45 11.66 -14.34
N ARG A 275 -12.23 12.89 -14.81
CA ARG A 275 -11.31 13.17 -15.93
C ARG A 275 -9.88 12.75 -15.63
N ALA A 276 -9.39 13.02 -14.42
CA ALA A 276 -8.04 12.63 -14.01
C ALA A 276 -7.88 11.11 -13.96
N ILE A 277 -8.88 10.39 -13.45
CA ILE A 277 -8.91 8.92 -13.44
C ILE A 277 -8.90 8.36 -14.86
N THR A 278 -9.72 8.88 -15.77
CA THR A 278 -9.76 8.41 -17.17
C THR A 278 -8.40 8.57 -17.85
N LYS A 279 -7.83 9.78 -17.82
CA LYS A 279 -6.50 10.02 -18.41
C LYS A 279 -5.40 9.21 -17.72
N GLY A 280 -5.48 9.06 -16.40
CA GLY A 280 -4.52 8.25 -15.64
C GLY A 280 -4.57 6.79 -16.05
N ARG A 281 -5.75 6.23 -16.31
CA ARG A 281 -5.89 4.86 -16.82
C ARG A 281 -5.34 4.71 -18.24
N GLU A 282 -5.59 5.67 -19.14
CA GLU A 282 -5.00 5.67 -20.48
C GLU A 282 -3.46 5.64 -20.42
N CYS A 283 -2.86 6.46 -19.55
CA CYS A 283 -1.42 6.42 -19.28
C CYS A 283 -0.94 5.04 -18.81
N ILE A 284 -1.68 4.40 -17.90
CA ILE A 284 -1.30 3.11 -17.31
C ILE A 284 -1.42 2.01 -18.37
N LEU A 285 -2.46 2.04 -19.21
CA LEU A 285 -2.60 1.09 -20.33
C LEU A 285 -1.43 1.17 -21.30
N GLU A 286 -0.92 2.37 -21.57
CA GLU A 286 0.20 2.56 -22.48
C GLU A 286 1.56 2.20 -21.84
N ARG A 287 1.77 2.56 -20.57
CA ARG A 287 3.11 2.59 -19.95
C ARG A 287 3.25 1.81 -18.64
N GLY A 288 2.21 1.11 -18.21
CA GLY A 288 2.10 0.46 -16.89
C GLY A 288 2.60 -0.98 -16.82
N LEU A 289 2.89 -1.64 -17.96
CA LEU A 289 3.53 -2.96 -17.99
C LEU A 289 5.03 -2.83 -17.74
N LEU A 290 5.44 -2.53 -16.51
CA LEU A 290 6.82 -2.18 -16.19
C LEU A 290 7.81 -3.34 -16.40
N THR A 291 9.05 -3.01 -16.76
CA THR A 291 10.18 -3.96 -16.87
C THR A 291 10.78 -4.33 -15.51
N LYS A 292 10.13 -3.93 -14.41
CA LYS A 292 10.51 -4.34 -13.06
C LYS A 292 9.74 -5.58 -12.67
N GLU A 293 10.34 -6.42 -11.83
CA GLU A 293 9.66 -7.58 -11.28
C GLU A 293 8.27 -7.20 -10.75
N PRO A 294 7.20 -7.94 -11.11
CA PRO A 294 5.84 -7.54 -10.76
C PRO A 294 5.63 -7.46 -9.24
N CYS A 295 5.22 -6.31 -8.74
CA CYS A 295 5.01 -6.03 -7.32
C CYS A 295 3.97 -4.90 -7.15
N LEU A 296 3.59 -4.57 -5.92
CA LEU A 296 2.63 -3.49 -5.66
C LEU A 296 3.24 -2.09 -5.82
N CYS A 297 4.44 -1.81 -5.31
CA CYS A 297 4.94 -0.43 -5.23
C CYS A 297 5.25 0.16 -6.61
N HIS A 298 5.94 -0.59 -7.45
CA HIS A 298 6.46 -0.12 -8.73
C HIS A 298 6.60 -1.25 -9.75
N GLY A 299 5.59 -2.11 -9.81
CA GLY A 299 5.49 -3.21 -10.75
C GLY A 299 4.08 -3.33 -11.33
N ILE A 300 3.91 -4.31 -12.22
CA ILE A 300 2.68 -4.53 -12.98
C ILE A 300 1.48 -4.78 -12.05
N SER A 301 1.67 -5.56 -10.98
CA SER A 301 0.58 -5.93 -10.06
C SER A 301 -0.07 -4.72 -9.40
N GLY A 302 0.72 -3.78 -8.88
CA GLY A 302 0.18 -2.55 -8.30
C GLY A 302 -0.48 -1.66 -9.33
N ASN A 303 0.12 -1.53 -10.51
CA ASN A 303 -0.43 -0.74 -11.61
C ASN A 303 -1.80 -1.25 -12.05
N ALA A 304 -1.99 -2.57 -12.07
CA ALA A 304 -3.24 -3.21 -12.45
C ALA A 304 -4.41 -2.77 -11.55
N LEU A 305 -4.18 -2.53 -10.25
CA LEU A 305 -5.24 -2.15 -9.30
C LEU A 305 -5.92 -0.80 -9.65
N ALA A 306 -5.25 0.06 -10.43
CA ALA A 306 -5.82 1.32 -10.89
C ALA A 306 -6.77 1.16 -12.11
N LEU A 307 -6.77 -0.01 -12.76
CA LEU A 307 -7.46 -0.25 -14.04
C LEU A 307 -8.90 -0.78 -13.86
N ALA A 308 -9.68 -0.72 -14.95
CA ALA A 308 -10.99 -1.37 -15.04
C ALA A 308 -10.85 -2.89 -15.18
N ASP A 309 -11.93 -3.66 -15.06
CA ASP A 309 -11.87 -5.12 -14.87
C ASP A 309 -11.15 -5.88 -15.98
N ALA A 310 -11.50 -5.61 -17.24
CA ALA A 310 -10.86 -6.28 -18.38
C ALA A 310 -9.35 -5.99 -18.45
N ASP A 311 -8.96 -4.74 -18.25
CA ASP A 311 -7.56 -4.32 -18.32
C ASP A 311 -6.75 -4.80 -17.11
N PHE A 312 -7.38 -4.84 -15.93
CA PHE A 312 -6.82 -5.42 -14.71
C PHE A 312 -6.48 -6.90 -14.92
N GLU A 313 -7.44 -7.70 -15.40
CA GLU A 313 -7.22 -9.12 -15.69
C GLU A 313 -6.11 -9.33 -16.73
N HIS A 314 -6.08 -8.48 -17.77
CA HIS A 314 -5.05 -8.52 -18.80
C HIS A 314 -3.65 -8.22 -18.24
N PHE A 315 -3.50 -7.18 -17.44
CA PHE A 315 -2.21 -6.84 -16.81
C PHE A 315 -1.69 -7.98 -15.94
N LEU A 316 -2.57 -8.66 -15.19
CA LEU A 316 -2.17 -9.78 -14.37
C LEU A 316 -1.61 -10.96 -15.19
N THR A 317 -1.91 -11.08 -16.48
CA THR A 317 -1.33 -12.15 -17.30
C THR A 317 0.20 -12.08 -17.39
N TYR A 318 0.79 -10.89 -17.22
CA TYR A 318 2.25 -10.66 -17.19
C TYR A 318 2.89 -10.94 -15.82
N THR A 319 2.10 -11.29 -14.80
CA THR A 319 2.57 -11.48 -13.42
C THR A 319 2.60 -12.94 -12.99
N THR A 320 2.36 -13.87 -13.93
CA THR A 320 2.48 -15.31 -13.66
C THR A 320 3.95 -15.72 -13.48
N GLY A 321 4.18 -16.79 -12.72
CA GLY A 321 5.53 -17.32 -12.54
C GLY A 321 6.19 -17.78 -13.86
N HIS A 322 5.39 -18.16 -14.87
CA HIS A 322 5.91 -18.51 -16.19
C HIS A 322 6.43 -17.26 -16.93
N GLU A 323 5.62 -16.20 -17.00
CA GLU A 323 6.01 -14.95 -17.65
C GLU A 323 7.22 -14.30 -16.96
N ILE A 324 7.24 -14.28 -15.62
CA ILE A 324 8.37 -13.75 -14.85
C ILE A 324 9.67 -14.48 -15.22
N LYS A 325 9.66 -15.82 -15.20
CA LYS A 325 10.84 -16.63 -15.58
C LYS A 325 11.24 -16.44 -17.05
N SER A 326 10.27 -16.28 -17.95
CA SER A 326 10.55 -16.03 -19.36
C SER A 326 11.22 -14.67 -19.54
N MET A 327 10.67 -13.60 -18.97
CA MET A 327 11.22 -12.25 -19.04
C MET A 327 12.60 -12.14 -18.39
N GLU A 328 12.81 -12.84 -17.26
CA GLU A 328 14.12 -12.92 -16.60
C GLU A 328 15.17 -13.59 -17.50
N LYS A 329 14.82 -14.74 -18.10
CA LYS A 329 15.71 -15.47 -19.02
C LYS A 329 16.14 -14.61 -20.21
N ASP A 330 15.24 -13.76 -20.70
CA ASP A 330 15.50 -12.85 -21.82
C ASP A 330 16.21 -11.55 -21.40
N GLY A 331 16.54 -11.38 -20.11
CA GLY A 331 17.22 -10.20 -19.58
C GLY A 331 16.35 -8.93 -19.59
N LEU A 332 15.03 -9.11 -19.62
CA LEU A 332 14.05 -8.04 -19.76
C LEU A 332 13.50 -7.52 -18.42
N LEU A 333 13.82 -8.20 -17.32
CA LEU A 333 13.29 -7.92 -15.99
C LEU A 333 14.38 -7.39 -15.04
N GLU A 334 14.12 -6.25 -14.40
CA GLU A 334 14.91 -5.74 -13.27
C GLU A 334 14.44 -6.46 -11.99
N PRO A 335 15.32 -7.18 -11.27
CA PRO A 335 14.95 -7.96 -10.09
C PRO A 335 14.53 -7.07 -8.92
N SER A 336 13.64 -7.59 -8.08
CA SER A 336 13.26 -6.91 -6.85
C SER A 336 14.34 -6.98 -5.78
N ASN A 337 14.46 -5.92 -4.96
CA ASN A 337 15.31 -5.91 -3.78
C ASN A 337 14.65 -6.59 -2.55
N ALA A 338 13.34 -6.86 -2.62
CA ALA A 338 12.56 -7.51 -1.57
C ALA A 338 11.49 -8.43 -2.20
N PRO A 339 11.90 -9.50 -2.90
CA PRO A 339 11.01 -10.34 -3.71
C PRO A 339 9.99 -11.15 -2.90
N GLU A 340 10.13 -11.23 -1.57
CA GLU A 340 9.15 -11.83 -0.66
C GLU A 340 7.97 -10.89 -0.34
N SER A 341 8.23 -9.59 -0.40
CA SER A 341 7.45 -8.59 0.36
C SER A 341 6.10 -8.22 -0.23
N LEU A 342 5.27 -7.59 0.61
CA LEU A 342 3.99 -7.01 0.19
C LEU A 342 4.17 -5.96 -0.90
N PHE A 343 5.10 -5.01 -0.73
CA PHE A 343 5.26 -3.92 -1.70
C PHE A 343 6.29 -4.20 -2.81
N GLY A 344 7.15 -5.19 -2.63
CA GLY A 344 8.25 -5.50 -3.54
C GLY A 344 8.16 -6.84 -4.26
N GLY A 345 7.25 -7.76 -3.92
CA GLY A 345 7.30 -9.10 -4.50
C GLY A 345 6.07 -9.99 -4.33
N GLU A 346 6.30 -11.27 -4.03
CA GLU A 346 5.31 -12.34 -4.06
C GLU A 346 4.09 -12.09 -3.17
N ALA A 347 4.27 -11.58 -1.93
CA ALA A 347 3.11 -11.32 -1.07
C ALA A 347 2.15 -10.29 -1.69
N GLY A 348 2.70 -9.25 -2.33
CA GLY A 348 1.92 -8.30 -3.11
C GLY A 348 1.25 -8.89 -4.35
N ARG A 349 1.97 -9.77 -5.07
CA ARG A 349 1.39 -10.49 -6.21
C ARG A 349 0.24 -11.38 -5.78
N ALA A 350 0.40 -12.14 -4.71
CA ALA A 350 -0.64 -12.98 -4.12
C ALA A 350 -1.89 -12.16 -3.79
N TRP A 351 -1.74 -11.00 -3.14
CA TRP A 351 -2.87 -10.10 -2.89
C TRP A 351 -3.60 -9.71 -4.19
N THR A 352 -2.89 -9.32 -5.24
CA THR A 352 -3.55 -8.95 -6.52
C THR A 352 -4.29 -10.10 -7.19
N TRP A 353 -3.77 -11.32 -7.09
CA TRP A 353 -4.48 -12.51 -7.58
C TRP A 353 -5.71 -12.82 -6.74
N ALA A 354 -5.66 -12.61 -5.42
CA ALA A 354 -6.83 -12.76 -4.56
C ALA A 354 -7.92 -11.72 -4.88
N VAL A 355 -7.54 -10.48 -5.21
CA VAL A 355 -8.48 -9.45 -5.69
C VAL A 355 -9.20 -9.93 -6.95
N ALA A 356 -8.48 -10.55 -7.89
CA ALA A 356 -9.08 -11.12 -9.11
C ALA A 356 -9.97 -12.34 -8.82
N ASP A 357 -9.51 -13.29 -7.99
CA ASP A 357 -10.25 -14.54 -7.70
C ASP A 357 -11.59 -14.27 -7.02
N LYS A 358 -11.63 -13.31 -6.09
CA LYS A 358 -12.81 -13.02 -5.27
C LYS A 358 -13.64 -11.85 -5.81
N GLY A 359 -13.20 -11.18 -6.88
CA GLY A 359 -13.85 -9.97 -7.40
C GLY A 359 -13.89 -8.84 -6.36
N LEU A 360 -12.80 -8.66 -5.61
CA LEU A 360 -12.74 -7.65 -4.55
C LEU A 360 -12.63 -6.25 -5.13
N ALA A 361 -12.94 -5.25 -4.30
CA ALA A 361 -12.56 -3.88 -4.60
C ALA A 361 -11.03 -3.80 -4.80
N LYS A 362 -10.58 -3.16 -5.88
CA LYS A 362 -9.17 -3.05 -6.26
C LYS A 362 -8.44 -2.06 -5.36
N ARG A 363 -8.10 -2.52 -4.16
CA ARG A 363 -7.40 -1.76 -3.13
C ARG A 363 -5.97 -2.30 -2.97
N VAL A 364 -5.06 -1.41 -2.61
CA VAL A 364 -3.68 -1.73 -2.25
C VAL A 364 -3.67 -2.10 -0.77
N LEU A 365 -3.36 -3.37 -0.49
CA LEU A 365 -3.21 -3.89 0.87
C LEU A 365 -2.12 -3.14 1.61
N GLY A 366 -2.41 -2.67 2.83
CA GLY A 366 -1.51 -1.84 3.64
C GLY A 366 -1.71 -0.32 3.45
N TYR A 367 -2.60 0.11 2.54
CA TYR A 367 -2.75 1.52 2.18
C TYR A 367 -4.21 2.00 2.21
N ASN A 368 -5.10 1.40 1.43
CA ASN A 368 -6.51 1.82 1.29
C ASN A 368 -7.49 0.63 1.31
N ASP A 369 -7.07 -0.48 1.91
CA ASP A 369 -7.81 -1.74 1.98
C ASP A 369 -8.92 -1.79 3.05
N LEU A 370 -8.87 -0.91 4.05
CA LEU A 370 -9.74 -0.92 5.25
C LEU A 370 -11.16 -0.38 5.04
#